data_AF-A0A3C1LDB7-F1
#
_entry.id   AF-A0A3C1LDB7-F1
#
_cell.length_a   1.000
_cell.length_b   1.000
_cell.length_c   1.000
_cell.angle_alpha   90.00
_cell.angle_beta   90.00
_cell.angle_gamma   90.00
#
_symmetry.space_group_name_H-M   'P 1'
#
loop_
_entity.id
_entity.type
_entity.pdbx_description
1 polymer ?
#
loop_
_entity_poly.entity_id
_entity_poly.type
_entity_poly.pdbx_seq_one_letter_code
_entity_poly.pdbx_strand_id
1 'polypeptide(L)'
;MAIKKRRKNPRKPLSDKELANLKPFQKGDDPRRNIKGRPKKNIHELEEVIGIQFSIALTKADKYQIIESMLETPLDELKKIAENKECPAFMVNVATAIVADIQAGETTTMDRLLDRFFGKAKADSIIIKDDGTVAAVVNQESTLLILPSNGR
;
A
#
# COMPACT_ATOMS: atom_id res chain seq x y z
N MET A 1 -3.04 -23.63 -13.75
CA MET A 1 -1.73 -23.16 -13.25
C MET A 1 -1.74 -23.19 -11.72
N ALA A 2 -0.79 -23.87 -11.09
CA ALA A 2 -0.79 -24.09 -9.63
C ALA A 2 -0.05 -22.96 -8.88
N ILE A 3 -0.73 -22.29 -7.95
CA ILE A 3 -0.13 -21.29 -7.06
C ILE A 3 0.72 -22.01 -6.02
N LYS A 4 2.05 -21.97 -6.16
CA LYS A 4 2.99 -22.43 -5.12
C LYS A 4 2.86 -21.53 -3.89
N LYS A 5 2.14 -21.99 -2.85
CA LYS A 5 2.15 -21.34 -1.53
C LYS A 5 3.60 -21.19 -1.07
N ARG A 6 4.05 -19.95 -0.81
CA ARG A 6 5.33 -19.68 -0.13
C ARG A 6 5.33 -20.45 1.20
N ARG A 7 6.12 -21.51 1.29
CA ARG A 7 6.41 -22.18 2.57
C ARG A 7 7.15 -21.18 3.46
N LYS A 8 6.46 -20.58 4.43
CA LYS A 8 7.15 -19.91 5.54
C LYS A 8 7.78 -21.03 6.36
N ASN A 9 9.08 -21.25 6.21
CA ASN A 9 9.80 -22.11 7.14
C ASN A 9 9.63 -21.50 8.55
N PRO A 10 9.05 -22.22 9.52
CA PRO A 10 9.00 -21.73 10.88
C PRO A 10 10.44 -21.55 11.36
N ARG A 11 10.74 -20.40 11.96
CA ARG A 11 12.04 -20.18 12.59
C ARG A 11 12.21 -21.26 13.65
N LYS A 12 13.33 -21.99 13.58
CA LYS A 12 13.66 -23.01 14.58
C LYS A 12 13.66 -22.34 15.97
N PRO A 13 13.05 -22.95 17.00
CA PRO A 13 13.13 -22.42 18.35
C PRO A 13 14.61 -22.33 18.77
N LEU A 14 14.96 -21.25 19.46
CA LEU A 14 16.30 -21.07 20.01
C LEU A 14 16.59 -22.21 20.98
N SER A 15 17.80 -22.75 20.90
CA SER A 15 18.31 -23.75 21.83
C SER A 15 18.52 -23.16 23.23
N ASP A 16 18.52 -24.00 24.26
CA ASP A 16 18.69 -23.56 25.66
C ASP A 16 19.98 -22.77 25.89
N LYS A 17 21.04 -23.08 25.13
CA LYS A 17 22.30 -22.34 25.15
C LYS A 17 22.18 -20.95 24.54
N GLU A 18 21.35 -20.77 23.51
CA GLU A 18 21.09 -19.47 22.89
C GLU A 18 20.17 -18.61 23.78
N LEU A 19 19.21 -19.24 24.46
CA LEU A 19 18.36 -18.58 25.46
C LEU A 19 19.17 -18.06 26.65
N ALA A 20 20.15 -18.84 27.12
CA ALA A 20 21.04 -18.43 28.22
C ALA A 20 21.94 -17.21 27.87
N ASN A 21 22.18 -16.97 26.58
CA ASN A 21 23.01 -15.85 26.11
C ASN A 21 22.22 -14.54 25.91
N LEU A 22 20.89 -14.56 26.02
CA LEU A 22 20.04 -13.37 25.90
C LEU A 22 20.04 -12.58 27.22
N LYS A 23 21.09 -11.79 27.44
CA LYS A 23 21.17 -10.88 28.59
C LYS A 23 20.29 -9.63 28.35
N PRO A 24 19.33 -9.29 29.23
CA PRO A 24 18.54 -8.08 29.09
C PRO A 24 19.42 -6.82 29.08
N PHE A 25 18.94 -5.75 28.45
CA PHE A 25 19.62 -4.46 28.50
C PHE A 25 19.56 -3.88 29.92
N GLN A 26 20.67 -3.34 30.40
CA GLN A 26 20.70 -2.68 31.69
C GLN A 26 19.99 -1.32 31.62
N LYS A 27 19.40 -0.88 32.74
CA LYS A 27 18.71 0.42 32.83
C LYS A 27 19.77 1.53 32.82
N GLY A 28 19.71 2.41 31.82
CA GLY A 28 20.66 3.52 31.65
C GLY A 28 21.34 3.49 30.28
N ASP A 29 22.61 3.90 30.26
CA ASP A 29 23.50 3.87 29.09
C ASP A 29 24.17 2.49 28.97
N ASP A 30 23.40 1.49 28.53
CA ASP A 30 23.97 0.21 28.11
C ASP A 30 24.69 0.43 26.76
N PRO A 31 25.98 0.07 26.61
CA PRO A 31 26.73 0.26 25.36
C PRO A 31 26.16 -0.52 24.18
N ARG A 32 25.32 -1.54 24.44
CA ARG A 32 24.59 -2.29 23.41
C ARG A 32 23.34 -1.55 22.92
N ARG A 33 22.92 -0.48 23.61
CA ARG A 33 21.75 0.32 23.26
C ARG A 33 22.14 1.33 22.18
N ASN A 34 21.33 1.42 21.12
CA ASN A 34 21.52 2.46 20.11
C ASN A 34 21.01 3.81 20.63
N ILE A 35 21.85 4.51 21.40
CA ILE A 35 21.55 5.82 22.02
C ILE A 35 21.32 6.90 20.95
N LYS A 36 22.02 6.80 19.81
CA LYS A 36 21.88 7.74 18.67
C LYS A 36 20.58 7.54 17.89
N GLY A 37 19.83 6.46 18.16
CA GLY A 37 18.59 6.13 17.47
C GLY A 37 18.81 5.68 16.03
N ARG A 38 17.70 5.50 15.29
CA ARG A 38 17.77 5.19 13.86
C ARG A 38 18.45 6.37 13.15
N PRO A 39 19.44 6.13 12.26
CA PRO A 39 20.05 7.21 11.49
C PRO A 39 18.95 8.00 10.76
N LYS A 40 19.10 9.34 10.74
CA LYS A 40 18.20 10.22 10.02
C LYS A 40 18.21 9.81 8.53
N LYS A 41 17.09 10.00 7.84
CA LYS A 41 17.04 9.76 6.39
C LYS A 41 17.92 10.82 5.70
N ASN A 42 18.61 10.45 4.63
CA ASN A 42 19.46 11.35 3.83
C ASN A 42 18.74 12.66 3.41
N ILE A 43 17.42 12.61 3.25
CA ILE A 43 16.60 13.80 2.95
C ILE A 43 16.69 14.83 4.08
N HIS A 44 16.59 14.41 5.35
CA HIS A 44 16.69 15.34 6.48
C HIS A 44 18.08 15.92 6.63
N GLU A 45 19.12 15.15 6.30
CA GLU A 45 20.50 15.66 6.28
C GLU A 45 20.68 16.71 5.17
N LEU A 46 20.08 16.49 4.00
CA LEU A 46 20.07 17.49 2.91
C LEU A 46 19.25 18.74 3.26
N GLU A 47 18.10 18.60 3.94
CA GLU A 47 17.30 19.73 4.44
C GLU A 47 18.09 20.58 5.44
N GLU A 48 18.83 19.94 6.35
CA GLU A 48 19.69 20.61 7.33
C GLU A 48 20.85 21.36 6.67
N VAL A 49 21.45 20.81 5.61
CA VAL A 49 22.58 21.45 4.89
C VAL A 49 22.10 22.60 3.99
N ILE A 50 20.96 22.44 3.33
CA ILE A 50 20.46 23.39 2.31
C ILE A 50 19.58 24.47 2.94
N GLY A 51 19.07 24.26 4.16
CA GLY A 51 18.20 25.22 4.86
C GLY A 51 16.80 25.34 4.26
N ILE A 52 16.44 24.43 3.35
CA ILE A 52 15.14 24.36 2.69
C ILE A 52 14.46 23.09 3.18
N GLN A 53 13.25 23.23 3.74
CA GLN A 53 12.40 22.07 3.98
C GLN A 53 11.87 21.56 2.63
N PHE A 54 12.29 20.37 2.22
CA PHE A 54 11.72 19.67 1.07
C PHE A 54 10.33 19.10 1.37
N SER A 55 9.74 19.45 2.53
CA SER A 55 8.49 18.92 3.05
C SER A 55 7.23 19.31 2.26
N ILE A 56 7.35 19.94 1.09
CA ILE A 56 6.25 20.05 0.13
C ILE A 56 6.11 18.69 -0.58
N ALA A 57 5.81 17.66 0.21
CA ALA A 57 5.39 16.37 -0.30
C ALA A 57 3.89 16.47 -0.58
N LEU A 58 3.49 16.34 -1.85
CA LEU A 58 2.09 16.21 -2.24
C LEU A 58 1.37 15.23 -1.31
N THR A 59 0.26 15.69 -0.72
CA THR A 59 -0.59 14.85 0.12
C THR A 59 -1.17 13.71 -0.70
N LYS A 60 -1.76 12.71 -0.04
CA LYS A 60 -2.46 11.65 -0.77
C LYS A 60 -3.64 12.21 -1.58
N ALA A 61 -4.33 13.22 -1.05
CA ALA A 61 -5.44 13.87 -1.72
C ALA A 61 -4.96 14.61 -2.97
N ASP A 62 -3.86 15.36 -2.88
CA ASP A 62 -3.33 16.10 -4.03
C ASP A 62 -2.91 15.14 -5.15
N LYS A 63 -2.28 14.01 -4.81
CA LYS A 63 -1.92 12.97 -5.79
C LYS A 63 -3.14 12.35 -6.44
N TYR A 64 -4.23 12.17 -5.69
CA TYR A 64 -5.48 11.64 -6.23
C TYR A 64 -6.11 12.64 -7.20
N GLN A 65 -6.23 13.91 -6.82
CA GLN A 65 -6.78 14.97 -7.69
C GLN A 65 -5.99 15.12 -8.99
N ILE A 66 -4.66 15.01 -8.91
CA ILE A 66 -3.81 15.02 -10.11
C ILE A 66 -4.15 13.86 -11.04
N ILE A 67 -4.31 12.64 -10.52
CA ILE A 67 -4.63 11.46 -11.33
C ILE A 67 -6.05 11.55 -11.89
N GLU A 68 -7.01 12.02 -11.10
CA GLU A 68 -8.38 12.26 -11.52
C GLU A 68 -8.42 13.26 -12.69
N SER A 69 -7.71 14.37 -12.58
CA SER A 69 -7.55 15.33 -13.67
C SER A 69 -6.93 14.70 -14.93
N MET A 70 -5.94 13.81 -14.79
CA MET A 70 -5.35 13.09 -15.93
C MET A 70 -6.33 12.11 -16.60
N LEU A 71 -7.27 11.53 -15.83
CA LEU A 71 -8.30 10.63 -16.36
C LEU A 71 -9.42 11.39 -17.07
N GLU A 72 -9.71 12.61 -16.65
CA GLU A 72 -10.67 13.51 -17.30
C GLU A 72 -10.09 14.20 -18.55
N THR A 73 -8.77 14.18 -18.69
CA THR A 73 -8.06 14.79 -19.82
C THR A 73 -8.28 13.98 -21.10
N PRO A 74 -8.60 14.62 -22.24
CA PRO A 74 -8.76 13.91 -23.51
C PRO A 74 -7.47 13.22 -23.96
N LEU A 75 -7.61 12.10 -24.65
CA LEU A 75 -6.49 11.22 -25.04
C LEU A 75 -5.34 11.97 -25.75
N ASP A 76 -5.67 12.91 -26.63
CA ASP A 76 -4.65 13.65 -27.40
C ASP A 76 -3.84 14.62 -26.54
N GLU A 77 -4.42 15.16 -25.47
CA GLU A 77 -3.67 15.98 -24.51
C GLU A 77 -2.84 15.11 -23.57
N LEU A 78 -3.36 13.94 -23.19
CA LEU A 78 -2.64 12.99 -22.36
C LEU A 78 -1.37 12.46 -23.07
N LYS A 79 -1.43 12.26 -24.39
CA LYS A 79 -0.25 11.93 -25.21
C LYS A 79 0.81 13.04 -25.17
N LYS A 80 0.40 14.31 -25.23
CA LYS A 80 1.34 15.44 -25.11
C LYS A 80 2.07 15.41 -23.77
N ILE A 81 1.37 15.07 -22.68
CA ILE A 81 1.97 14.91 -21.35
C ILE A 81 2.97 13.74 -21.34
N ALA A 82 2.62 12.62 -21.96
CA ALA A 82 3.49 11.44 -22.04
C ALA A 82 4.78 11.68 -22.85
N GLU A 83 4.75 12.58 -23.84
CA GLU A 83 5.90 12.92 -24.68
C GLU A 83 6.72 14.10 -24.16
N ASN A 84 6.19 14.86 -23.20
CA ASN A 84 6.85 16.05 -22.66
C ASN A 84 7.98 15.71 -21.68
N LYS A 85 9.20 16.07 -22.04
CA LYS A 85 10.41 15.87 -21.23
C LYS A 85 10.53 16.81 -20.02
N GLU A 86 9.79 17.90 -20.02
CA GLU A 86 9.76 18.88 -18.91
C GLU A 86 8.78 18.49 -17.81
N CYS A 87 7.84 17.59 -18.10
CA CYS A 87 6.88 17.11 -17.12
C CYS A 87 7.56 16.24 -16.04
N PRO A 88 7.11 16.31 -14.77
CA PRO A 88 7.60 15.43 -13.72
C PRO A 88 7.47 13.96 -14.11
N ALA A 89 8.51 13.15 -13.86
CA ALA A 89 8.55 11.75 -14.26
C ALA A 89 7.35 10.91 -13.77
N PHE A 90 6.76 11.27 -12.62
CA PHE A 90 5.53 10.64 -12.13
C PHE A 90 4.35 10.86 -13.08
N MET A 91 4.14 12.09 -13.55
CA MET A 91 3.06 12.44 -14.48
C MET A 91 3.26 11.73 -15.82
N VAL A 92 4.49 11.76 -16.34
CA VAL A 92 4.82 11.07 -17.60
C VAL A 92 4.51 9.58 -17.47
N ASN A 93 4.96 8.92 -16.40
CA ASN A 93 4.75 7.49 -16.21
C ASN A 93 3.27 7.10 -16.10
N VAL A 94 2.48 7.89 -15.37
CA VAL A 94 1.02 7.66 -15.26
C VAL A 94 0.34 7.88 -16.61
N ALA A 95 0.67 8.96 -17.33
CA ALA A 95 0.11 9.26 -18.65
C ALA A 95 0.43 8.16 -19.67
N THR A 96 1.70 7.71 -19.74
CA THR A 96 2.11 6.65 -20.66
C THR A 96 1.37 5.34 -20.37
N ALA A 97 1.17 4.99 -19.10
CA ALA A 97 0.46 3.77 -18.73
C ALA A 97 -1.03 3.85 -19.09
N ILE A 98 -1.69 5.00 -18.86
CA ILE A 98 -3.09 5.21 -19.25
C ILE A 98 -3.24 5.17 -20.79
N VAL A 99 -2.34 5.84 -21.53
CA VAL A 99 -2.37 5.82 -23.00
C VAL A 99 -2.18 4.39 -23.55
N ALA A 100 -1.27 3.62 -22.97
CA ALA A 100 -1.04 2.23 -23.36
C ALA A 100 -2.26 1.34 -23.10
N ASP A 101 -2.88 1.48 -21.91
CA ASP A 101 -4.11 0.77 -21.55
C ASP A 101 -5.26 1.10 -22.54
N ILE A 102 -5.47 2.38 -22.85
CA ILE A 102 -6.49 2.81 -23.82
C ILE A 102 -6.26 2.22 -25.21
N GLN A 103 -5.00 2.18 -25.67
CA GLN A 103 -4.64 1.58 -26.97
C GLN A 103 -4.84 0.07 -26.99
N ALA A 104 -4.59 -0.61 -25.86
CA ALA A 104 -4.82 -2.04 -25.71
C ALA A 104 -6.30 -2.39 -25.47
N GLY A 105 -7.14 -1.41 -25.12
CA GLY A 105 -8.52 -1.64 -24.67
C GLY A 105 -8.58 -2.29 -23.28
N GLU A 106 -7.55 -2.12 -22.47
CA GLU A 106 -7.43 -2.68 -21.12
C GLU A 106 -7.63 -1.59 -20.06
N THR A 107 -8.08 -1.98 -18.86
CA THR A 107 -8.29 -1.08 -17.71
C THR A 107 -7.35 -1.39 -16.54
N THR A 108 -6.36 -2.25 -16.75
CA THR A 108 -5.48 -2.80 -15.71
C THR A 108 -4.77 -1.74 -14.88
N THR A 109 -4.32 -0.66 -15.50
CA THR A 109 -3.63 0.46 -14.85
C THR A 109 -4.61 1.23 -13.97
N MET A 110 -5.81 1.48 -14.47
CA MET A 110 -6.88 2.15 -13.73
C MET A 110 -7.30 1.31 -12.51
N ASP A 111 -7.54 0.01 -12.69
CA ASP A 111 -7.91 -0.91 -11.61
C ASP A 111 -6.84 -0.95 -10.51
N ARG A 112 -5.56 -0.98 -10.90
CA ARG A 112 -4.43 -0.95 -9.95
C ARG A 112 -4.32 0.38 -9.21
N LEU A 113 -4.62 1.50 -9.87
CA LEU A 113 -4.62 2.82 -9.25
C LEU A 113 -5.75 2.90 -8.22
N LEU A 114 -6.98 2.54 -8.60
CA LEU A 114 -8.14 2.53 -7.71
C LEU A 114 -7.93 1.60 -6.51
N ASP A 115 -7.43 0.39 -6.73
CA ASP A 115 -7.06 -0.56 -5.66
C ASP A 115 -6.05 0.02 -4.66
N ARG A 116 -5.18 0.94 -5.10
CA ARG A 116 -4.17 1.58 -4.26
C ARG A 116 -4.74 2.74 -3.45
N PHE A 117 -5.70 3.47 -3.99
CA PHE A 117 -6.35 4.59 -3.32
C PHE A 117 -7.45 4.13 -2.36
N PHE A 118 -8.34 3.26 -2.83
CA PHE A 118 -9.50 2.79 -2.08
C PHE A 118 -9.24 1.47 -1.33
N GLY A 119 -8.13 0.80 -1.64
CA GLY A 119 -7.84 -0.54 -1.15
C GLY A 119 -8.48 -1.61 -2.04
N LYS A 120 -7.86 -2.80 -2.08
CA LYS A 120 -8.48 -3.95 -2.74
C LYS A 120 -9.70 -4.39 -1.94
N ALA A 121 -10.81 -4.66 -2.62
CA ALA A 121 -11.92 -5.41 -2.05
C ALA A 121 -11.37 -6.73 -1.51
N LYS A 122 -11.30 -6.87 -0.18
CA LYS A 122 -11.01 -8.16 0.43
C LYS A 122 -12.30 -8.94 0.32
N ALA A 123 -12.26 -10.05 -0.42
CA ALA A 123 -13.30 -11.05 -0.30
C ALA A 123 -13.23 -11.55 1.15
N ASP A 124 -14.14 -11.06 1.98
CA ASP A 124 -14.27 -11.55 3.34
C ASP A 124 -14.64 -13.03 3.26
N SER A 125 -13.86 -13.85 3.95
CA SER A 125 -14.13 -15.27 4.04
C SER A 125 -15.55 -15.45 4.55
N ILE A 126 -16.40 -16.12 3.76
CA ILE A 126 -17.72 -16.55 4.22
C ILE A 126 -17.48 -17.50 5.40
N ILE A 127 -17.79 -17.06 6.62
CA ILE A 127 -17.80 -17.93 7.79
C ILE A 127 -19.21 -18.54 7.84
N ILE A 128 -19.33 -19.77 7.36
CA ILE A 128 -20.52 -20.58 7.59
C ILE A 128 -20.39 -21.12 9.03
N LYS A 129 -21.28 -20.68 9.92
CA LYS A 129 -21.37 -21.28 11.26
C LYS A 129 -22.12 -22.60 11.16
N ASP A 130 -21.82 -23.54 12.05
CA ASP A 130 -22.38 -24.90 12.06
C ASP A 130 -23.93 -24.92 12.14
N ASP A 131 -24.56 -23.82 12.56
CA ASP A 131 -26.00 -23.62 12.65
C ASP A 131 -26.67 -23.19 11.31
N GLY A 132 -25.93 -23.22 10.20
CA GLY A 132 -26.44 -22.85 8.86
C GLY A 132 -26.65 -21.35 8.62
N THR A 133 -26.31 -20.50 9.59
CA THR A 133 -26.42 -19.04 9.47
C THR A 133 -25.21 -18.46 8.73
N VAL A 134 -25.47 -17.71 7.66
CA VAL A 134 -24.44 -16.97 6.91
C VAL A 134 -24.34 -15.55 7.47
N ALA A 135 -23.19 -15.20 8.05
CA ALA A 135 -22.90 -13.84 8.48
C ALA A 135 -21.88 -13.23 7.52
N ALA A 136 -22.31 -12.26 6.71
CA ALA A 136 -21.42 -11.39 5.96
C ALA A 136 -21.13 -10.15 6.79
N VAL A 137 -19.87 -9.89 7.12
CA VAL A 137 -19.45 -8.61 7.71
C VAL A 137 -18.96 -7.75 6.57
N VAL A 138 -19.70 -6.69 6.23
CA VAL A 138 -19.29 -5.69 5.24
C VAL A 138 -18.85 -4.44 5.99
N ASN A 139 -17.57 -4.09 5.89
CA ASN A 139 -17.09 -2.75 6.23
C ASN A 139 -16.95 -2.01 4.89
N GLN A 140 -17.68 -0.91 4.63
CA GLN A 140 -17.35 0.40 5.19
C GLN A 140 -18.54 1.27 5.60
N GLU A 141 -19.78 0.79 5.52
CA GLU A 141 -20.90 1.36 6.24
C GLU A 141 -21.66 0.20 6.87
N SER A 142 -21.56 0.13 8.20
CA SER A 142 -22.12 -0.94 9.02
C SER A 142 -23.65 -1.04 8.85
N THR A 143 -24.08 -1.85 7.87
CA THR A 143 -25.43 -2.41 7.83
C THR A 143 -25.30 -3.93 7.95
N LEU A 144 -25.56 -4.44 9.15
CA LEU A 144 -25.78 -5.87 9.38
C LEU A 144 -27.11 -6.25 8.71
N LEU A 145 -27.06 -6.77 7.48
CA LEU A 145 -28.20 -7.46 6.88
C LEU A 145 -28.27 -8.87 7.46
N ILE A 146 -29.03 -9.02 8.54
CA ILE A 146 -29.44 -10.34 9.04
C ILE A 146 -30.51 -10.86 8.07
N LEU A 147 -30.14 -11.78 7.18
CA LEU A 147 -31.12 -12.49 6.36
C LEU A 147 -31.78 -13.58 7.20
N PRO A 148 -33.12 -13.56 7.39
CA PRO A 148 -33.79 -14.66 8.06
C PRO A 148 -33.68 -15.92 7.19
N SER A 149 -33.26 -17.02 7.82
CA SER A 149 -33.34 -18.37 7.26
C SER A 149 -34.82 -18.71 7.05
N ASN A 150 -35.30 -18.58 5.81
CA ASN A 150 -36.60 -19.13 5.43
C ASN A 150 -36.49 -20.66 5.41
N GLY A 151 -36.84 -21.27 6.54
CA GLY A 151 -37.03 -22.71 6.65
C GLY A 151 -38.18 -23.16 5.76
N ARG A 152 -37.89 -24.17 4.93
CA ARG A 152 -38.83 -25.20 4.50
C ARG A 152 -38.21 -26.54 4.81
#